data_AF-A0A7Y2L3D9-F1
#
_entry.id   AF-A0A7Y2L3D9-F1
#
_cell.length_a   1.000
_cell.length_b   1.000
_cell.length_c   1.000
_cell.angle_alpha   90.00
_cell.angle_beta   90.00
_cell.angle_gamma   90.00
#
_symmetry.space_group_name_H-M   'P 1'
#
loop_
_entity.id
_entity.type
_entity.pdbx_description
1 polymer ?
#
loop_
_entity_poly.entity_id
_entity_poly.type
_entity_poly.pdbx_seq_one_letter_code
_entity_poly.pdbx_strand_id
1 'polypeptide(L)'
;REMQNDNKFTGRVGLTYVTSFGLAPYISYTESFLPSVGTAAPERGGKAFIPQLGKQYEVGVKYQPDDSTLLTASVFQIKQQNVLTGDLQYQEYQIQEGEVSSRGIELEGKSSFNNIDLIASLSYLDVFYSKSNYGNQGNRSEAQAPWAASVWTDYHFTGNLLQGVTLGGGARYTGKNYGDSDNTFKTPSFVIYDATLSYDLAALDPGFKGVSTSLNVQNLFDREYVSSCNYSFGCYYGQQRTAALEVKYDW
;
A
#
# COMPACT_ATOMS: atom_id res chain seq x y z
N ARG A 1 -5.37 34.54 -18.04
CA ARG A 1 -5.25 33.41 -17.09
C ARG A 1 -6.64 33.18 -16.52
N GLU A 2 -7.34 32.15 -16.96
CA GLU A 2 -8.54 31.71 -16.26
C GLU A 2 -8.13 31.13 -14.90
N MET A 3 -8.83 31.55 -13.86
CA MET A 3 -8.64 30.99 -12.52
C MET A 3 -9.46 29.71 -12.46
N GLN A 4 -8.81 28.56 -12.33
CA GLN A 4 -9.51 27.29 -12.13
C GLN A 4 -10.17 27.27 -10.75
N ASN A 5 -11.49 27.06 -10.72
CA ASN A 5 -12.27 26.95 -9.50
C ASN A 5 -13.16 25.72 -9.59
N ASP A 6 -12.79 24.68 -8.84
CA ASP A 6 -13.48 23.39 -8.84
C ASP A 6 -14.36 23.23 -7.61
N ASN A 7 -15.60 22.82 -7.83
CA ASN A 7 -16.56 22.50 -6.76
C ASN A 7 -17.17 21.13 -7.01
N LYS A 8 -17.18 20.26 -6.00
CA LYS A 8 -17.79 18.94 -6.09
C LYS A 8 -18.40 18.52 -4.75
N PHE A 9 -19.64 18.03 -4.80
CA PHE A 9 -20.25 17.33 -3.67
C PHE A 9 -19.80 15.87 -3.67
N THR A 10 -19.34 15.38 -2.53
CA THR A 10 -19.00 13.97 -2.30
C THR A 10 -19.77 13.43 -1.11
N GLY A 11 -20.19 12.16 -1.19
CA GLY A 11 -20.91 11.47 -0.13
C GLY A 11 -20.21 10.20 0.35
N ARG A 12 -20.56 9.79 1.56
CA ARG A 12 -20.25 8.45 2.08
C ARG A 12 -21.45 7.90 2.83
N VAL A 13 -21.71 6.61 2.66
CA VAL A 13 -22.72 5.86 3.43
C VAL A 13 -22.16 4.49 3.76
N GLY A 14 -22.40 4.01 4.98
CA GLY A 14 -21.97 2.69 5.41
C GLY A 14 -22.85 2.14 6.51
N LEU A 15 -22.90 0.82 6.58
CA LEU A 15 -23.63 0.08 7.60
C LEU A 15 -22.70 -0.98 8.18
N THR A 16 -22.61 -1.03 9.51
CA THR A 16 -21.84 -2.02 10.25
C THR A 16 -22.73 -2.64 11.31
N TYR A 17 -22.69 -3.96 11.45
CA TYR A 17 -23.38 -4.67 12.53
C TYR A 17 -22.35 -5.27 13.49
N VAL A 18 -22.35 -4.85 14.75
CA VAL A 18 -21.38 -5.33 15.76
C VAL A 18 -22.03 -6.43 16.59
N THR A 19 -21.45 -7.63 16.56
CA THR A 19 -21.90 -8.77 17.35
C THR A 19 -21.28 -8.75 18.75
N SER A 20 -21.89 -9.47 19.69
CA SER A 20 -21.38 -9.60 21.06
C SER A 20 -20.06 -10.36 21.18
N PHE A 21 -19.68 -11.15 20.17
CA PHE A 21 -18.44 -11.92 20.14
C PHE A 21 -17.33 -11.24 19.31
N GLY A 22 -17.48 -9.94 19.00
CA GLY A 22 -16.43 -9.13 18.39
C GLY A 22 -16.35 -9.17 16.86
N LEU A 23 -17.25 -9.89 16.18
CA LEU A 23 -17.37 -9.87 14.72
C LEU A 23 -18.22 -8.67 14.27
N ALA A 24 -17.73 -7.93 13.28
CA ALA A 24 -18.35 -6.73 12.75
C ALA A 24 -18.32 -6.71 11.20
N PRO A 25 -19.29 -7.36 10.51
CA PRO A 25 -19.49 -7.19 9.08
C PRO A 25 -19.96 -5.77 8.74
N TYR A 26 -19.52 -5.28 7.58
CA TYR A 26 -19.89 -3.96 7.07
C TYR A 26 -20.03 -3.92 5.54
N ILE A 27 -20.77 -2.94 5.07
CA ILE A 27 -20.83 -2.52 3.66
C ILE A 27 -20.70 -1.00 3.61
N SER A 28 -19.99 -0.48 2.61
CA SER A 28 -19.84 0.96 2.43
C SER A 28 -19.79 1.39 0.96
N TYR A 29 -20.19 2.64 0.74
CA TYR A 29 -20.03 3.38 -0.51
C TYR A 29 -19.41 4.74 -0.20
N THR A 30 -18.38 5.11 -0.95
CA THR A 30 -17.67 6.38 -0.79
C THR A 30 -17.34 7.01 -2.14
N GLU A 31 -17.47 8.34 -2.21
CA GLU A 31 -17.04 9.15 -3.35
C GLU A 31 -15.84 10.03 -2.99
N SER A 32 -14.98 10.30 -3.98
CA SER A 32 -13.87 11.24 -3.87
C SER A 32 -13.78 12.14 -5.10
N PHE A 33 -13.10 13.28 -4.96
CA PHE A 33 -12.70 14.11 -6.09
C PHE A 33 -11.30 14.67 -5.88
N LEU A 34 -10.56 14.84 -6.97
CA LEU A 34 -9.22 15.40 -6.98
C LEU A 34 -9.11 16.40 -8.14
N PRO A 35 -8.96 17.72 -7.87
CA PRO A 35 -8.69 18.71 -8.90
C PRO A 35 -7.50 18.31 -9.77
N SER A 36 -7.62 18.47 -11.09
CA SER A 36 -6.52 18.21 -12.05
C SER A 36 -5.99 19.52 -12.58
N VAL A 37 -4.71 19.79 -12.34
CA VAL A 37 -4.04 21.02 -12.79
C VAL A 37 -3.61 20.86 -14.25
N GLY A 38 -3.82 21.89 -15.05
CA GLY A 38 -3.43 21.92 -16.46
C GLY A 38 -4.62 22.18 -17.37
N THR A 39 -4.33 22.30 -18.67
CA THR A 39 -5.33 22.59 -19.70
C THR A 39 -5.18 21.64 -20.87
N ALA A 40 -6.28 21.36 -21.56
CA ALA A 40 -6.22 20.69 -22.85
C ALA A 40 -5.43 21.52 -23.87
N ALA A 41 -5.10 20.92 -25.02
CA ALA A 41 -4.46 21.62 -26.13
C ALA A 41 -5.24 22.90 -26.52
N PRO A 42 -4.57 24.01 -26.88
CA PRO A 42 -5.22 25.22 -27.38
C PRO A 42 -6.19 24.94 -28.54
N GLU A 43 -5.87 23.98 -29.40
CA GLU A 43 -6.67 23.52 -30.52
C GLU A 43 -7.96 22.81 -30.08
N ARG A 44 -7.98 22.28 -28.86
CA ARG A 44 -9.20 21.77 -28.17
C ARG A 44 -9.85 22.82 -27.27
N GLY A 45 -9.48 24.09 -27.43
CA GLY A 45 -10.03 25.22 -26.71
C GLY A 45 -9.33 25.56 -25.39
N GLY A 46 -8.21 24.89 -25.06
CA GLY A 46 -7.36 25.30 -23.92
C GLY A 46 -8.04 25.27 -22.55
N LYS A 47 -9.12 24.49 -22.39
CA LYS A 47 -9.91 24.46 -21.16
C LYS A 47 -9.14 23.78 -20.03
N ALA A 48 -9.29 24.27 -18.81
CA ALA A 48 -8.80 23.60 -17.62
C ALA A 48 -9.43 22.20 -17.48
N PHE A 49 -8.66 21.26 -16.95
CA PHE A 49 -9.15 19.91 -16.68
C PHE A 49 -10.19 19.91 -15.57
N ILE A 50 -11.20 19.06 -15.71
CA ILE A 50 -12.17 18.82 -14.64
C ILE A 50 -11.56 17.89 -13.58
N PRO A 51 -12.07 17.88 -12.34
CA PRO A 51 -11.57 16.97 -11.32
C PRO A 51 -11.70 15.49 -11.71
N GLN A 52 -10.71 14.70 -11.31
CA GLN A 52 -10.83 13.25 -11.27
C GLN A 52 -11.81 12.84 -10.18
N LEU A 53 -12.61 11.81 -10.44
CA LEU A 53 -13.65 11.34 -9.52
C LEU A 53 -13.40 9.89 -9.15
N GLY A 54 -13.49 9.57 -7.85
CA GLY A 54 -13.43 8.21 -7.36
C GLY A 54 -14.78 7.75 -6.83
N LYS A 55 -15.12 6.48 -7.08
CA LYS A 55 -16.27 5.80 -6.48
C LYS A 55 -15.83 4.43 -5.98
N GLN A 56 -16.13 4.11 -4.73
CA GLN A 56 -15.77 2.86 -4.09
C GLN A 56 -17.00 2.18 -3.52
N TYR A 57 -17.10 0.86 -3.76
CA TYR A 57 -17.97 -0.05 -3.03
C TYR A 57 -17.08 -1.03 -2.28
N GLU A 58 -17.41 -1.29 -1.03
CA GLU A 58 -16.64 -2.21 -0.19
C GLU A 58 -17.58 -3.02 0.71
N VAL A 59 -17.31 -4.32 0.80
CA VAL A 59 -17.92 -5.23 1.77
C VAL A 59 -16.79 -5.87 2.54
N GLY A 60 -16.89 -5.91 3.85
CA GLY A 60 -15.85 -6.51 4.66
C GLY A 60 -16.34 -6.97 6.02
N VAL A 61 -15.42 -7.53 6.78
CA VAL A 61 -15.64 -7.97 8.14
C VAL A 61 -14.40 -7.65 8.95
N LYS A 62 -14.64 -7.19 10.17
CA LYS A 62 -13.61 -7.04 11.21
C LYS A 62 -13.90 -8.03 12.31
N TYR A 63 -12.87 -8.60 12.92
CA TYR A 63 -13.01 -9.52 14.02
C TYR A 63 -12.01 -9.19 15.12
N GLN A 64 -12.54 -8.95 16.32
CA GLN A 64 -11.76 -8.68 17.51
C GLN A 64 -12.18 -9.67 18.61
N PRO A 65 -11.56 -10.87 18.69
CA PRO A 65 -11.92 -11.87 19.70
C PRO A 65 -11.55 -11.45 21.13
N ASP A 66 -10.53 -10.59 21.25
CA ASP A 66 -9.98 -10.05 22.49
C ASP A 66 -9.32 -8.69 22.21
N ASP A 67 -8.82 -8.02 23.25
CA ASP A 67 -8.21 -6.68 23.12
C ASP A 67 -6.85 -6.69 22.40
N SER A 68 -6.20 -7.85 22.25
CA SER A 68 -4.87 -7.95 21.66
C SER A 68 -4.87 -8.40 20.21
N THR A 69 -6.02 -8.80 19.66
CA THR A 69 -6.14 -9.34 18.31
C THR A 69 -7.17 -8.59 17.46
N LEU A 70 -6.77 -8.15 16.27
CA LEU A 70 -7.65 -7.59 15.25
C LEU A 70 -7.39 -8.26 13.91
N LEU A 71 -8.43 -8.85 13.33
CA LEU A 71 -8.42 -9.39 11.98
C LEU A 71 -9.38 -8.60 11.09
N THR A 72 -9.00 -8.36 9.84
CA THR A 72 -9.83 -7.72 8.84
C THR A 72 -9.81 -8.51 7.55
N ALA A 73 -10.95 -8.52 6.86
CA ALA A 73 -11.06 -9.02 5.52
C ALA A 73 -12.03 -8.13 4.73
N SER A 74 -11.64 -7.68 3.55
CA SER A 74 -12.47 -6.84 2.70
C SER A 74 -12.40 -7.27 1.24
N VAL A 75 -13.48 -7.00 0.52
CA VAL A 75 -13.53 -7.03 -0.93
C VAL A 75 -14.06 -5.69 -1.41
N PHE A 76 -13.43 -5.15 -2.43
CA PHE A 76 -13.78 -3.81 -2.91
C PHE A 76 -13.72 -3.68 -4.42
N GLN A 77 -14.40 -2.66 -4.92
CA GLN A 77 -14.26 -2.15 -6.26
C GLN A 77 -14.19 -0.63 -6.22
N ILE A 78 -13.13 -0.08 -6.81
CA ILE A 78 -12.87 1.34 -6.96
C ILE A 78 -12.85 1.67 -8.45
N LYS A 79 -13.47 2.79 -8.83
CA LYS A 79 -13.46 3.31 -10.18
C LYS A 79 -13.08 4.78 -10.16
N GLN A 80 -11.99 5.10 -10.87
CA GLN A 80 -11.46 6.45 -11.03
C GLN A 80 -11.74 6.95 -12.44
N GLN A 81 -12.43 8.08 -12.55
CA GLN A 81 -12.88 8.68 -13.80
C GLN A 81 -12.15 9.99 -14.09
N ASN A 82 -12.19 10.40 -15.36
CA ASN A 82 -11.53 11.60 -15.89
C ASN A 82 -10.00 11.55 -15.73
N VAL A 83 -9.43 10.34 -15.77
CA VAL A 83 -7.98 10.16 -15.69
C VAL A 83 -7.35 10.77 -16.92
N LEU A 84 -6.26 11.52 -16.71
CA LEU A 84 -5.50 12.13 -17.77
C LEU A 84 -4.77 11.06 -18.58
N THR A 85 -4.94 11.10 -19.88
CA THR A 85 -4.16 10.39 -20.89
C THR A 85 -3.50 11.44 -21.78
N GLY A 86 -2.39 11.14 -22.43
CA GLY A 86 -1.86 12.08 -23.44
C GLY A 86 -2.76 12.16 -24.68
N ASP A 87 -2.71 13.28 -25.37
CA ASP A 87 -3.48 13.54 -26.58
C ASP A 87 -2.78 12.92 -27.80
N LEU A 88 -3.45 11.99 -28.47
CA LEU A 88 -2.89 11.32 -29.65
C LEU A 88 -2.69 12.26 -30.84
N GLN A 89 -3.45 13.36 -30.91
CA GLN A 89 -3.35 14.34 -31.98
C GLN A 89 -2.36 15.47 -31.63
N TYR A 90 -2.29 15.84 -30.35
CA TYR A 90 -1.46 16.93 -29.84
C TYR A 90 -0.54 16.43 -28.72
N GLN A 91 0.52 15.70 -29.09
CA GLN A 91 1.33 14.86 -28.18
C GLN A 91 1.98 15.57 -26.98
N GLU A 92 2.10 16.90 -27.01
CA GLU A 92 2.59 17.70 -25.86
C GLU A 92 1.52 17.97 -24.79
N TYR A 93 0.26 17.59 -25.05
CA TYR A 93 -0.88 17.85 -24.20
C TYR A 93 -1.53 16.57 -23.68
N GLN A 94 -2.37 16.73 -22.66
CA GLN A 94 -3.20 15.67 -22.11
C GLN A 94 -4.69 15.93 -22.38
N ILE A 95 -5.47 14.86 -22.33
CA ILE A 95 -6.93 14.83 -22.40
C ILE A 95 -7.48 13.89 -21.32
N GLN A 96 -8.76 14.04 -20.96
CA GLN A 96 -9.38 13.25 -19.88
C GLN A 96 -10.26 12.13 -20.43
N GLU A 97 -9.66 11.23 -21.20
CA GLU A 97 -10.36 10.07 -21.80
C GLU A 97 -10.08 8.76 -21.04
N GLY A 98 -9.31 8.81 -19.95
CA GLY A 98 -8.95 7.65 -19.15
C GLY A 98 -9.96 7.32 -18.05
N GLU A 99 -10.06 6.03 -17.75
CA GLU A 99 -10.75 5.50 -16.57
C GLU A 99 -9.98 4.28 -16.05
N VAL A 100 -9.62 4.28 -14.77
CA VAL A 100 -8.93 3.16 -14.12
C VAL A 100 -9.87 2.52 -13.12
N SER A 101 -9.94 1.20 -13.14
CA SER A 101 -10.73 0.42 -12.17
C SER A 101 -9.80 -0.49 -11.39
N SER A 102 -10.05 -0.61 -10.09
CA SER A 102 -9.36 -1.53 -9.18
C SER A 102 -10.38 -2.39 -8.47
N ARG A 103 -10.18 -3.70 -8.48
CA ARG A 103 -10.98 -4.66 -7.71
C ARG A 103 -10.04 -5.49 -6.87
N GLY A 104 -10.37 -5.72 -5.62
CA GLY A 104 -9.42 -6.39 -4.75
C GLY A 104 -9.99 -7.09 -3.56
N ILE A 105 -9.11 -7.86 -2.94
CA ILE A 105 -9.29 -8.53 -1.66
C ILE A 105 -8.13 -8.09 -0.78
N GLU A 106 -8.42 -7.70 0.45
CA GLU A 106 -7.42 -7.41 1.47
C GLU A 106 -7.72 -8.21 2.72
N LEU A 107 -6.68 -8.85 3.26
CA LEU A 107 -6.69 -9.54 4.54
C LEU A 107 -5.59 -8.94 5.39
N GLU A 108 -5.90 -8.60 6.63
CA GLU A 108 -4.92 -8.14 7.61
C GLU A 108 -5.18 -8.80 8.96
N GLY A 109 -4.11 -9.10 9.68
CA GLY A 109 -4.18 -9.59 11.04
C GLY A 109 -3.07 -8.97 11.88
N LYS A 110 -3.44 -8.47 13.06
CA LYS A 110 -2.52 -8.06 14.11
C LYS A 110 -2.90 -8.79 15.38
N SER A 111 -1.93 -9.40 16.07
CA SER A 111 -2.17 -10.08 17.33
C SER A 111 -0.95 -9.99 18.24
N SER A 112 -1.18 -9.72 19.52
CA SER A 112 -0.19 -9.86 20.58
C SER A 112 -0.60 -11.01 21.49
N PHE A 113 0.22 -12.05 21.59
CA PHE A 113 -0.06 -13.24 22.40
C PHE A 113 1.21 -13.77 23.07
N ASN A 114 1.12 -14.04 24.38
CA ASN A 114 2.27 -14.38 25.21
C ASN A 114 3.38 -13.31 25.10
N ASN A 115 4.50 -13.70 24.49
CA ASN A 115 5.66 -12.87 24.25
C ASN A 115 5.86 -12.58 22.75
N ILE A 116 4.81 -12.73 21.95
CA ILE A 116 4.86 -12.59 20.50
C ILE A 116 3.93 -11.47 20.06
N ASP A 117 4.47 -10.53 19.29
CA ASP A 117 3.69 -9.63 18.47
C ASP A 117 3.74 -10.11 17.02
N LEU A 118 2.60 -10.19 16.35
CA LEU A 118 2.45 -10.63 14.98
C LEU A 118 1.63 -9.63 14.18
N ILE A 119 2.11 -9.28 12.99
CA ILE A 119 1.31 -8.62 11.95
C ILE A 119 1.48 -9.35 10.63
N ALA A 120 0.38 -9.56 9.92
CA ALA A 120 0.37 -10.16 8.59
C ALA A 120 -0.64 -9.45 7.69
N SER A 121 -0.30 -9.34 6.40
CA SER A 121 -1.20 -8.81 5.38
C SER A 121 -1.10 -9.60 4.08
N LEU A 122 -2.20 -9.67 3.35
CA LEU A 122 -2.28 -10.23 2.00
C LEU A 122 -3.24 -9.38 1.18
N SER A 123 -2.81 -8.95 0.01
CA SER A 123 -3.65 -8.24 -0.93
C SER A 123 -3.61 -8.87 -2.32
N TYR A 124 -4.79 -8.93 -2.93
CA TYR A 124 -4.96 -9.15 -4.36
C TYR A 124 -5.58 -7.90 -4.99
N LEU A 125 -4.91 -7.30 -5.96
CA LEU A 125 -5.34 -6.09 -6.65
C LEU A 125 -5.41 -6.35 -8.16
N ASP A 126 -6.61 -6.30 -8.72
CA ASP A 126 -6.84 -6.30 -10.16
C ASP A 126 -7.10 -4.86 -10.62
N VAL A 127 -6.01 -4.14 -10.88
CA VAL A 127 -6.02 -2.77 -11.40
C VAL A 127 -5.89 -2.80 -12.92
N PHE A 128 -6.81 -2.17 -13.63
CA PHE A 128 -6.83 -2.16 -15.10
C PHE A 128 -7.39 -0.87 -15.69
N TYR A 129 -6.99 -0.57 -16.92
CA TYR A 129 -7.52 0.56 -17.69
C TYR A 129 -8.92 0.22 -18.22
N SER A 130 -9.96 0.59 -17.47
CA SER A 130 -11.36 0.41 -17.89
C SER A 130 -11.78 1.27 -19.09
N LYS A 131 -11.11 2.42 -19.31
CA LYS A 131 -11.16 3.20 -20.55
C LYS A 131 -9.79 3.80 -20.82
N SER A 132 -9.40 3.82 -22.09
CA SER A 132 -8.15 4.45 -22.53
C SER A 132 -8.22 4.77 -24.01
N ASN A 133 -7.53 5.85 -24.40
CA ASN A 133 -7.35 6.24 -25.79
C ASN A 133 -6.09 5.62 -26.43
N TYR A 134 -5.20 4.97 -25.65
CA TYR A 134 -3.96 4.38 -26.14
C TYR A 134 -4.08 2.95 -26.67
N GLY A 135 -5.28 2.38 -26.73
CA GLY A 135 -5.48 0.99 -27.17
C GLY A 135 -5.14 -0.07 -26.10
N ASN A 136 -4.74 0.34 -24.90
CA ASN A 136 -4.49 -0.53 -23.75
C ASN A 136 -5.72 -0.72 -22.85
N GLN A 137 -6.93 -0.47 -23.34
CA GLN A 137 -8.15 -0.72 -22.58
C GLN A 137 -8.28 -2.21 -22.24
N GLY A 138 -8.47 -2.51 -20.96
CA GLY A 138 -8.50 -3.88 -20.42
C GLY A 138 -7.13 -4.40 -19.97
N ASN A 139 -6.04 -3.74 -20.34
CA ASN A 139 -4.71 -4.08 -19.83
C ASN A 139 -4.63 -3.78 -18.34
N ARG A 140 -3.81 -4.56 -17.64
CA ARG A 140 -3.50 -4.32 -16.23
C ARG A 140 -2.55 -3.16 -16.10
N SER A 141 -2.71 -2.36 -15.05
CA SER A 141 -1.77 -1.29 -14.78
C SER A 141 -0.43 -1.86 -14.32
N GLU A 142 0.65 -1.35 -14.90
CA GLU A 142 2.04 -1.58 -14.51
C GLU A 142 2.41 -0.91 -13.18
N ALA A 143 1.56 -0.01 -12.67
CA ALA A 143 1.85 0.72 -11.44
C ALA A 143 1.82 -0.17 -10.18
N GLN A 144 1.15 -1.33 -10.22
CA GLN A 144 0.96 -2.16 -9.04
C GLN A 144 0.95 -3.65 -9.36
N ALA A 145 1.77 -4.43 -8.64
CA ALA A 145 1.73 -5.88 -8.73
C ALA A 145 0.40 -6.43 -8.21
N PRO A 146 -0.22 -7.44 -8.86
CA PRO A 146 -1.52 -7.95 -8.43
C PRO A 146 -1.53 -8.67 -7.09
N TRP A 147 -0.40 -9.20 -6.64
CA TRP A 147 -0.30 -9.88 -5.36
C TRP A 147 0.78 -9.21 -4.51
N ALA A 148 0.45 -8.91 -3.26
CA ALA A 148 1.43 -8.53 -2.26
C ALA A 148 1.09 -9.22 -0.94
N ALA A 149 2.10 -9.60 -0.18
CA ALA A 149 1.92 -10.18 1.15
C ALA A 149 3.05 -9.75 2.07
N SER A 150 2.76 -9.56 3.36
CA SER A 150 3.80 -9.34 4.35
C SER A 150 3.49 -10.08 5.64
N VAL A 151 4.53 -10.44 6.37
CA VAL A 151 4.43 -10.94 7.74
C VAL A 151 5.60 -10.38 8.52
N TRP A 152 5.35 -9.99 9.77
CA TRP A 152 6.36 -9.56 10.71
C TRP A 152 6.01 -10.08 12.10
N THR A 153 7.03 -10.59 12.79
CA THR A 153 6.90 -11.16 14.12
C THR A 153 7.99 -10.62 15.00
N ASP A 154 7.63 -10.14 16.18
CA ASP A 154 8.56 -9.82 17.27
C ASP A 154 8.40 -10.87 18.37
N TYR A 155 9.53 -11.34 18.91
CA TYR A 155 9.58 -12.22 20.08
C TYR A 155 10.30 -11.52 21.21
N HIS A 156 9.60 -11.29 22.32
CA HIS A 156 10.11 -10.66 23.52
C HIS A 156 10.65 -11.70 24.51
N PHE A 157 11.95 -11.62 24.82
CA PHE A 157 12.54 -12.52 25.79
C PHE A 157 12.23 -12.05 27.21
N THR A 158 11.52 -12.90 27.98
CA THR A 158 11.14 -12.62 29.38
C THR A 158 11.90 -13.48 30.40
N GLY A 159 12.77 -14.40 29.95
CA GLY A 159 13.57 -15.26 30.83
C GLY A 159 14.83 -14.56 31.34
N ASN A 160 15.36 -15.01 32.48
CA ASN A 160 16.43 -14.35 33.23
C ASN A 160 17.71 -14.00 32.42
N LEU A 161 18.09 -14.80 31.42
CA LEU A 161 19.34 -14.58 30.68
C LEU A 161 19.21 -13.54 29.55
N LEU A 162 18.02 -13.41 28.97
CA LEU A 162 17.77 -12.55 27.80
C LEU A 162 16.67 -11.52 28.07
N GLN A 163 16.36 -11.26 29.35
CA GLN A 163 15.33 -10.30 29.72
C GLN A 163 15.61 -8.95 29.07
N GLY A 164 14.61 -8.38 28.40
CA GLY A 164 14.72 -7.08 27.71
C GLY A 164 15.16 -7.18 26.24
N VAL A 165 15.57 -8.36 25.76
CA VAL A 165 15.86 -8.59 24.34
C VAL A 165 14.57 -8.78 23.57
N THR A 166 14.45 -8.18 22.39
CA THR A 166 13.43 -8.52 21.39
C THR A 166 14.11 -8.91 20.09
N LEU A 167 13.70 -10.03 19.52
CA LEU A 167 14.10 -10.47 18.18
C LEU A 167 12.90 -10.33 17.24
N GLY A 168 13.04 -9.47 16.24
CA GLY A 168 12.02 -9.27 15.20
C GLY A 168 12.49 -9.77 13.85
N GLY A 169 11.55 -10.28 13.06
CA GLY A 169 11.82 -10.73 11.70
C GLY A 169 10.57 -10.71 10.85
N GLY A 170 10.74 -10.37 9.58
CA GLY A 170 9.64 -10.34 8.64
C GLY A 170 10.03 -10.62 7.20
N ALA A 171 9.02 -10.86 6.39
CA ALA A 171 9.14 -11.07 4.96
C ALA A 171 8.08 -10.23 4.23
N ARG A 172 8.49 -9.64 3.10
CA ARG A 172 7.62 -8.86 2.19
C ARG A 172 7.70 -9.48 0.80
N TYR A 173 6.57 -9.97 0.30
CA TYR A 173 6.41 -10.53 -1.03
C TYR A 173 5.72 -9.53 -1.95
N THR A 174 6.28 -9.37 -3.15
CA THR A 174 5.65 -8.67 -4.28
C THR A 174 5.61 -9.61 -5.46
N GLY A 175 4.41 -9.79 -6.01
CA GLY A 175 4.15 -10.64 -7.17
C GLY A 175 4.77 -10.12 -8.46
N LYS A 176 4.65 -10.92 -9.53
CA LYS A 176 5.05 -10.48 -10.87
C LYS A 176 4.18 -9.28 -11.26
N ASN A 177 4.79 -8.27 -11.86
CA ASN A 177 4.09 -7.08 -12.34
C ASN A 177 4.29 -6.92 -13.84
N TYR A 178 3.41 -6.17 -14.51
CA TYR A 178 3.72 -5.68 -15.86
C TYR A 178 4.74 -4.54 -15.78
N GLY A 179 5.60 -4.43 -16.78
CA GLY A 179 6.61 -3.37 -16.83
C GLY A 179 6.27 -2.21 -17.76
N ASP A 180 5.12 -2.28 -18.44
CA ASP A 180 4.54 -1.22 -19.27
C ASP A 180 3.01 -1.36 -19.36
N SER A 181 2.36 -0.27 -19.78
CA SER A 181 0.89 -0.19 -19.90
C SER A 181 0.33 -1.01 -21.06
N ASP A 182 1.17 -1.35 -22.05
CA ASP A 182 0.83 -2.25 -23.16
C ASP A 182 0.92 -3.73 -22.78
N ASN A 183 1.38 -4.04 -21.55
CA ASN A 183 1.49 -5.37 -20.99
C ASN A 183 2.42 -6.30 -21.79
N THR A 184 3.48 -5.75 -22.40
CA THR A 184 4.38 -6.45 -23.31
C THR A 184 5.41 -7.32 -22.58
N PHE A 185 5.81 -6.93 -21.37
CA PHE A 185 6.74 -7.69 -20.53
C PHE A 185 6.36 -7.64 -19.05
N LYS A 186 6.98 -8.53 -18.26
CA LYS A 186 6.74 -8.64 -16.82
C LYS A 186 8.02 -8.57 -16.02
N THR A 187 7.98 -7.93 -14.86
CA THR A 187 9.03 -8.00 -13.85
C THR A 187 8.86 -9.27 -13.00
N PRO A 188 9.97 -9.90 -12.56
CA PRO A 188 9.91 -11.07 -11.70
C PRO A 188 9.39 -10.70 -10.31
N SER A 189 8.69 -11.65 -9.67
CA SER A 189 8.31 -11.52 -8.26
C SER A 189 9.53 -11.59 -7.35
N PHE A 190 9.44 -10.94 -6.18
CA PHE A 190 10.50 -10.97 -5.18
C PHE A 190 9.96 -11.10 -3.75
N VAL A 191 10.82 -11.60 -2.87
CA VAL A 191 10.63 -11.63 -1.42
C VAL A 191 11.86 -10.96 -0.81
N ILE A 192 11.62 -10.02 0.09
CA ILE A 192 12.64 -9.33 0.89
C ILE A 192 12.42 -9.72 2.35
N TYR A 193 13.52 -10.03 3.03
CA TYR A 193 13.51 -10.38 4.45
C TYR A 193 14.17 -9.27 5.24
N ASP A 194 13.55 -8.92 6.35
CA ASP A 194 13.98 -7.85 7.23
C ASP A 194 14.09 -8.42 8.65
N ALA A 195 15.01 -7.89 9.47
CA ALA A 195 15.22 -8.36 10.83
C ALA A 195 15.56 -7.20 11.76
N THR A 196 15.20 -7.34 13.04
CA THR A 196 15.66 -6.45 14.09
C THR A 196 16.10 -7.22 15.32
N LEU A 197 17.09 -6.68 16.02
CA LEU A 197 17.47 -7.10 17.37
C LEU A 197 17.47 -5.85 18.24
N SER A 198 16.62 -5.82 19.27
CA SER A 198 16.58 -4.70 20.20
C SER A 198 16.80 -5.15 21.64
N TYR A 199 17.24 -4.19 22.46
CA TYR A 199 17.51 -4.43 23.86
C TYR A 199 17.14 -3.24 24.74
N ASP A 200 16.29 -3.49 25.73
CA ASP A 200 15.99 -2.58 26.83
C ASP A 200 17.10 -2.66 27.88
N LEU A 201 17.92 -1.60 28.00
CA LEU A 201 19.06 -1.58 28.91
C LEU A 201 18.65 -1.52 30.38
N ALA A 202 17.39 -1.19 30.69
CA ALA A 202 16.87 -1.26 32.05
C ALA A 202 16.93 -2.69 32.63
N ALA A 203 16.98 -3.71 31.77
CA ALA A 203 17.14 -5.11 32.17
C ALA A 203 18.57 -5.45 32.61
N LEU A 204 19.59 -4.68 32.20
CA LEU A 204 20.96 -4.81 32.73
C LEU A 204 21.12 -4.07 34.05
N ASP A 205 20.71 -2.81 34.07
CA ASP A 205 20.85 -1.91 35.21
C ASP A 205 19.64 -0.95 35.23
N PRO A 206 18.88 -0.88 36.33
CA PRO A 206 17.80 0.09 36.50
C PRO A 206 18.21 1.55 36.25
N GLY A 207 19.50 1.88 36.35
CA GLY A 207 20.06 3.19 36.01
C GLY A 207 19.93 3.57 34.53
N PHE A 208 19.70 2.61 33.63
CA PHE A 208 19.44 2.85 32.20
C PHE A 208 17.94 2.87 31.85
N LYS A 209 17.06 3.07 32.84
CA LYS A 209 15.62 3.17 32.58
C LYS A 209 15.31 4.18 31.48
N GLY A 210 14.55 3.74 30.47
CA GLY A 210 14.19 4.55 29.31
C GLY A 210 15.19 4.49 28.15
N VAL A 211 16.35 3.82 28.31
CA VAL A 211 17.33 3.65 27.23
C VAL A 211 17.15 2.30 26.54
N SER A 212 16.95 2.32 25.22
CA SER A 212 16.90 1.11 24.40
C SER A 212 17.86 1.22 23.21
N THR A 213 18.44 0.09 22.79
CA THR A 213 19.26 0.00 21.57
C THR A 213 18.62 -0.96 20.57
N SER A 214 18.77 -0.70 19.28
CA SER A 214 18.31 -1.63 18.24
C SER A 214 19.23 -1.66 17.03
N LEU A 215 19.41 -2.86 16.47
CA LEU A 215 20.05 -3.09 15.18
C LEU A 215 18.98 -3.57 14.20
N ASN A 216 18.68 -2.74 13.21
CA ASN A 216 17.69 -3.02 12.18
C ASN A 216 18.42 -3.33 10.86
N VAL A 217 18.06 -4.42 10.19
CA VAL A 217 18.60 -4.80 8.89
C VAL A 217 17.46 -5.02 7.91
N GLN A 218 17.38 -4.17 6.90
CA GLN A 218 16.47 -4.32 5.77
C GLN A 218 17.16 -5.06 4.63
N ASN A 219 16.43 -5.90 3.90
CA ASN A 219 16.98 -6.77 2.86
C ASN A 219 18.17 -7.59 3.37
N LEU A 220 17.93 -8.39 4.42
CA LEU A 220 18.91 -9.17 5.18
C LEU A 220 19.84 -10.01 4.31
N PHE A 221 19.30 -10.60 3.24
CA PHE A 221 20.04 -11.46 2.30
C PHE A 221 20.65 -10.70 1.11
N ASP A 222 20.56 -9.37 1.11
CA ASP A 222 21.12 -8.48 0.08
C ASP A 222 20.70 -8.87 -1.33
N ARG A 223 19.41 -9.17 -1.47
CA ARG A 223 18.85 -9.54 -2.76
C ARG A 223 18.92 -8.36 -3.70
N GLU A 224 19.48 -8.58 -4.88
CA GLU A 224 19.33 -7.67 -6.02
C GLU A 224 18.00 -7.98 -6.74
N TYR A 225 17.17 -6.96 -6.94
CA TYR A 225 15.87 -7.11 -7.60
C TYR A 225 15.44 -5.81 -8.27
N VAL A 226 14.58 -5.94 -9.29
CA VAL A 226 13.89 -4.81 -9.91
C VAL A 226 12.60 -4.58 -9.13
N SER A 227 12.46 -3.40 -8.52
CA SER A 227 11.31 -3.06 -7.67
C SER A 227 10.08 -2.71 -8.51
N SER A 228 10.27 -1.96 -9.58
CA SER A 228 9.22 -1.54 -10.53
C SER A 228 9.83 -1.15 -11.88
N CYS A 229 9.02 -1.23 -12.92
CA CYS A 229 9.28 -0.65 -14.23
C CYS A 229 8.02 0.09 -14.68
N ASN A 230 8.18 1.26 -15.29
CA ASN A 230 7.08 2.01 -15.88
C ASN A 230 7.08 1.92 -17.42
N TYR A 231 8.26 1.66 -18.00
CA TYR A 231 8.50 1.48 -19.42
C TYR A 231 9.64 0.48 -19.63
N SER A 232 9.81 -0.03 -20.85
CA SER A 232 10.91 -0.93 -21.23
C SER A 232 12.31 -0.35 -20.98
N PHE A 233 12.44 0.98 -20.95
CA PHE A 233 13.69 1.69 -20.67
C PHE A 233 13.72 2.39 -19.29
N GLY A 234 12.70 2.16 -18.44
CA GLY A 234 12.53 2.86 -17.16
C GLY A 234 12.25 1.88 -16.03
N CYS A 235 13.27 1.15 -15.61
CA CYS A 235 13.23 0.20 -14.50
C CYS A 235 14.10 0.66 -13.33
N TYR A 236 13.65 0.36 -12.11
CA TYR A 236 14.33 0.77 -10.89
C TYR A 236 14.74 -0.45 -10.07
N TYR A 237 16.00 -0.45 -9.62
CA TYR A 237 16.45 -1.44 -8.65
C TYR A 237 15.85 -1.15 -7.28
N GLY A 238 15.53 -2.22 -6.56
CA GLY A 238 15.17 -2.16 -5.16
C GLY A 238 16.36 -1.79 -4.27
N GLN A 239 16.06 -1.35 -3.06
CA GLN A 239 17.08 -0.99 -2.09
C GLN A 239 17.92 -2.22 -1.72
N GLN A 240 19.24 -2.05 -1.78
CA GLN A 240 20.21 -3.02 -1.27
C GLN A 240 20.12 -3.13 0.25
N ARG A 241 20.81 -4.11 0.83
CA ARG A 241 20.86 -4.28 2.28
C ARG A 241 21.23 -2.98 2.98
N THR A 242 20.41 -2.57 3.92
CA THR A 242 20.62 -1.36 4.72
C THR A 242 20.55 -1.74 6.19
N ALA A 243 21.57 -1.37 6.96
CA ALA A 243 21.65 -1.61 8.39
C ALA A 243 21.69 -0.29 9.16
N ALA A 244 20.93 -0.21 10.25
CA ALA A 244 20.88 0.95 11.12
C ALA A 244 21.01 0.52 12.59
N LEU A 245 21.92 1.17 13.31
CA LEU A 245 22.02 1.07 14.77
C LEU A 245 21.35 2.31 15.36
N GLU A 246 20.40 2.10 16.26
CA GLU A 246 19.66 3.16 16.93
C GLU A 246 19.84 3.06 18.44
N VAL A 247 19.95 4.21 19.09
CA VAL A 247 19.89 4.36 20.54
C VAL A 247 18.80 5.38 20.85
N LYS A 248 17.81 4.98 21.63
CA LYS A 248 16.66 5.79 22.02
C LYS A 248 16.67 6.02 23.51
N TYR A 249 16.27 7.22 23.93
CA TYR A 249 16.02 7.56 25.33
C TYR A 249 14.65 8.22 25.49
N ASP A 250 13.78 7.60 26.29
CA ASP A 250 12.46 8.14 26.67
C ASP A 250 12.50 8.60 28.14
N TRP A 251 12.12 9.87 28.39
CA TRP A 251 12.12 10.51 29.72
C TRP A 251 10.75 10.59 30.38
#